data_AF-A0A949P8P6-F1
#
_entry.id   AF-A0A949P8P6-F1
#
_cell.length_a   1.000
_cell.length_b   1.000
_cell.length_c   1.000
_cell.angle_alpha   90.00
_cell.angle_beta   90.00
_cell.angle_gamma   90.00
#
_symmetry.space_group_name_H-M   'P 1'
#
loop_
_entity.id
_entity.type
_entity.pdbx_description
1 polymer ?
#
loop_
_entity_poly.entity_id
_entity_poly.type
_entity_poly.pdbx_seq_one_letter_code
_entity_poly.pdbx_strand_id
1 'polypeptide(L)'
;MIRPSQQNRVNTEDSLGLGIEAAVVIALFFGAGYGLDRLFGTTPLFMVGFSILGAIGLFAKFKYRYEDRMDEHEANRVAARQNSVNKSKAA
;
A
#
# COMPACT_ATOMS: atom_id res chain seq x y z
N MET A 1 5.27 -30.52 -23.89
CA MET A 1 4.63 -30.47 -22.56
C MET A 1 4.43 -29.00 -22.19
N ILE A 2 3.21 -28.47 -22.32
CA ILE A 2 2.88 -27.09 -21.97
C ILE A 2 2.63 -27.05 -20.46
N ARG A 3 3.45 -26.30 -19.70
CA ARG A 3 3.22 -26.09 -18.27
C ARG A 3 1.96 -25.23 -18.12
N PRO A 4 0.94 -25.61 -17.34
CA PRO A 4 -0.18 -24.72 -17.07
C PRO A 4 0.36 -23.46 -16.40
N SER A 5 0.11 -22.31 -17.01
CA SER A 5 0.46 -21.00 -16.44
C SER A 5 -0.31 -20.85 -15.12
N GLN A 6 0.42 -20.89 -13.99
CA GLN A 6 -0.14 -20.65 -12.67
C GLN A 6 -0.81 -19.28 -12.67
N GLN A 7 -2.15 -19.29 -12.66
CA GLN A 7 -2.97 -18.09 -12.75
C GLN A 7 -2.93 -17.40 -11.38
N ASN A 8 -2.04 -16.41 -11.25
CA ASN A 8 -1.95 -15.56 -10.07
C ASN A 8 -3.24 -14.77 -9.94
N ARG A 9 -4.16 -15.24 -9.09
CA ARG A 9 -5.42 -14.53 -8.81
C ARG A 9 -5.05 -13.26 -8.05
N VAL A 10 -5.27 -12.12 -8.68
CA VAL A 10 -5.18 -10.82 -8.02
C VAL A 10 -6.18 -10.77 -6.87
N ASN A 11 -5.68 -10.62 -5.64
CA ASN A 11 -6.52 -10.46 -4.45
C ASN A 11 -7.13 -9.05 -4.46
N THR A 12 -8.35 -8.93 -4.99
CA THR A 12 -9.09 -7.66 -5.09
C THR A 12 -9.42 -7.06 -3.71
N GLU A 13 -9.52 -7.90 -2.68
CA GLU A 13 -9.79 -7.50 -1.29
C GLU A 13 -8.70 -6.56 -0.74
N ASP A 14 -7.43 -6.84 -1.06
CA ASP A 14 -6.29 -5.97 -0.68
C ASP A 14 -6.40 -4.59 -1.34
N SER A 15 -6.75 -4.54 -2.62
CA SER A 15 -6.88 -3.29 -3.39
C SER A 15 -8.04 -2.44 -2.91
N LEU A 16 -9.15 -3.06 -2.51
CA LEU A 16 -10.32 -2.34 -1.99
C LEU A 16 -10.04 -1.71 -0.62
N GLY A 17 -9.38 -2.45 0.28
CA GLY A 17 -8.97 -1.94 1.59
C GLY A 17 -8.04 -0.73 1.47
N LEU A 18 -7.10 -0.79 0.52
CA LEU A 18 -6.19 0.32 0.19
C LEU A 18 -6.94 1.57 -0.29
N GLY A 19 -7.93 1.39 -1.17
CA GLY A 19 -8.72 2.50 -1.72
C GLY A 19 -9.60 3.18 -0.67
N ILE A 20 -10.25 2.42 0.20
CA ILE A 20 -11.06 2.96 1.30
C ILE A 20 -10.17 3.71 2.29
N GLU A 21 -9.04 3.14 2.66
CA GLU A 21 -8.08 3.78 3.56
C GLU A 21 -7.58 5.11 2.99
N ALA A 22 -7.23 5.14 1.70
CA ALA A 22 -6.85 6.38 1.01
C ALA A 22 -7.97 7.42 1.03
N ALA A 23 -9.20 7.02 0.74
CA ALA A 23 -10.35 7.92 0.75
C ALA A 23 -10.60 8.52 2.14
N VAL A 24 -10.50 7.71 3.20
CA VAL A 24 -10.64 8.17 4.59
C VAL A 24 -9.56 9.17 4.96
N VAL A 25 -8.31 8.89 4.62
CA VAL A 25 -7.18 9.83 4.88
C VAL A 25 -7.40 11.13 4.14
N ILE A 26 -7.72 11.10 2.85
CA ILE A 26 -7.97 12.32 2.07
C ILE A 26 -9.17 13.09 2.64
N ALA A 27 -10.27 12.42 2.95
CA ALA A 27 -11.45 13.05 3.53
C ALA A 27 -11.14 13.73 4.88
N LEU A 28 -10.32 13.09 5.73
CA LEU A 28 -9.88 13.67 7.00
C LEU A 28 -9.05 14.94 6.81
N PHE A 29 -8.01 14.89 5.97
CA PHE A 29 -7.14 16.04 5.74
C PHE A 29 -7.86 17.19 5.03
N PHE A 30 -8.67 16.87 4.02
CA PHE A 30 -9.48 17.85 3.31
C PHE A 30 -10.54 18.48 4.22
N GLY A 31 -11.25 17.67 5.02
CA GLY A 31 -12.23 18.15 5.99
C GLY A 31 -11.62 19.02 7.09
N ALA A 32 -10.44 18.64 7.59
CA ALA A 32 -9.69 19.46 8.56
C ALA A 32 -9.27 20.80 7.96
N GLY A 33 -8.72 20.78 6.74
CA GLY A 33 -8.35 22.00 6.02
C GLY A 33 -9.56 22.91 5.76
N TYR A 34 -10.70 22.33 5.37
CA TYR A 34 -11.95 23.07 5.20
C TYR A 34 -12.42 23.75 6.49
N GLY A 35 -12.41 23.00 7.60
CA GLY A 35 -12.84 23.51 8.90
C GLY A 35 -11.98 24.69 9.35
N LEU A 36 -10.66 24.58 9.18
CA LEU A 36 -9.71 25.65 9.49
C LEU A 36 -9.89 26.85 8.57
N ASP A 37 -10.00 26.64 7.25
CA ASP A 37 -10.25 27.72 6.29
C ASP A 37 -11.53 28.49 6.62
N ARG A 38 -12.59 27.79 7.08
CA ARG A 38 -13.86 28.42 7.46
C ARG A 38 -13.79 29.16 8.79
N LEU A 39 -12.97 28.70 9.74
CA LEU A 39 -12.78 29.36 11.03
C LEU A 39 -11.93 30.64 10.91
N PHE A 40 -10.89 30.60 10.07
CA PHE A 40 -9.95 31.70 9.89
C PHE A 40 -10.23 32.58 8.65
N GLY A 41 -11.26 32.25 7.85
CA GLY A 41 -11.60 32.97 6.62
C GLY A 41 -10.55 32.88 5.52
N THR A 42 -9.71 31.84 5.53
CA THR A 42 -8.49 31.72 4.71
C THR A 42 -8.66 30.82 3.48
N THR A 43 -9.90 30.55 3.05
CA THR A 43 -10.20 29.70 1.88
C THR A 43 -9.38 30.09 0.63
N PRO A 44 -8.54 29.19 0.06
CA PRO A 44 -8.36 27.75 0.34
C PRO A 44 -6.96 27.35 0.88
N LEU A 45 -6.34 28.17 1.75
CA LEU A 45 -4.94 27.98 2.12
C LEU A 45 -4.70 26.71 2.94
N PHE A 46 -5.49 26.47 3.98
CA PHE A 46 -5.36 25.28 4.82
C PHE A 46 -5.85 24.03 4.07
N MET A 47 -6.94 24.10 3.29
CA MET A 47 -7.34 22.99 2.42
C MET A 47 -6.20 22.48 1.54
N VAL A 48 -5.49 23.38 0.86
CA VAL A 48 -4.37 23.01 -0.02
C VAL A 48 -3.22 22.43 0.80
N GLY A 49 -2.83 23.09 1.90
CA GLY A 49 -1.75 22.63 2.77
C GLY A 49 -2.01 21.24 3.34
N PHE A 50 -3.19 21.02 3.93
CA PHE A 50 -3.57 19.72 4.47
C PHE A 50 -3.73 18.65 3.38
N SER A 51 -4.22 18.99 2.20
CA SER A 51 -4.31 18.03 1.09
C SER A 51 -2.92 17.54 0.65
N ILE A 52 -1.93 18.44 0.57
CA ILE A 52 -0.54 18.06 0.28
C ILE A 52 0.02 17.17 1.39
N LEU A 53 -0.22 17.50 2.66
CA LEU A 53 0.19 16.66 3.80
C LEU A 53 -0.46 15.27 3.75
N GLY A 54 -1.75 15.19 3.41
CA GLY A 54 -2.46 13.93 3.23
C GLY A 54 -1.86 13.09 2.10
N ALA A 55 -1.53 13.72 0.96
CA ALA A 55 -0.88 13.05 -0.16
C ALA A 55 0.51 12.49 0.21
N ILE A 56 1.33 13.28 0.92
CA ILE A 56 2.65 12.86 1.39
C ILE A 56 2.51 11.69 2.38
N GLY A 57 1.58 11.78 3.34
CA GLY A 57 1.33 10.72 4.31
C GLY A 57 0.91 9.41 3.65
N LEU A 58 0.02 9.50 2.66
CA LEU A 58 -0.44 8.34 1.91
C LEU A 58 0.69 7.72 1.08
N PHE A 59 1.50 8.55 0.43
CA PHE A 59 2.68 8.10 -0.32
C PHE A 59 3.70 7.39 0.57
N ALA A 60 4.05 7.99 1.72
CA ALA A 60 4.96 7.38 2.68
C ALA A 60 4.44 6.01 3.14
N LYS A 61 3.14 5.92 3.44
CA LYS A 61 2.50 4.67 3.84
C LYS A 61 2.56 3.60 2.74
N PHE A 62 2.29 3.96 1.49
CA PHE A 62 2.43 3.03 0.37
C PHE A 62 3.85 2.56 0.17
N LYS A 63 4.83 3.45 0.35
CA LYS A 63 6.25 3.09 0.28
C LYS A 63 6.61 2.04 1.33
N TYR A 64 6.22 2.25 2.60
CA TYR A 64 6.50 1.27 3.66
C TYR A 64 5.79 -0.06 3.44
N ARG A 65 4.51 -0.03 3.05
CA ARG A 65 3.77 -1.26 2.73
C ARG A 65 4.40 -2.04 1.58
N TYR A 66 5.00 -1.37 0.61
CA TYR A 66 5.68 -2.03 -0.49
C TYR A 66 6.96 -2.74 -0.04
N GLU A 67 7.74 -2.11 0.85
CA GLU A 67 8.93 -2.72 1.44
C GLU A 67 8.58 -3.99 2.22
N ASP A 68 7.56 -3.93 3.09
CA ASP A 68 7.10 -5.10 3.85
C ASP A 68 6.74 -6.30 2.94
N ARG A 69 6.18 -6.02 1.76
CA ARG A 69 5.80 -7.05 0.78
C ARG A 69 7.02 -7.66 0.07
N MET A 70 8.07 -6.87 -0.15
CA MET A 70 9.29 -7.37 -0.78
C MET A 70 10.05 -8.31 0.15
N ASP A 71 10.13 -7.98 1.44
CA ASP A 71 10.74 -8.83 2.45
C ASP A 71 10.04 -10.20 2.52
N GLU A 72 8.71 -10.21 2.42
CA GLU A 72 7.91 -11.45 2.37
C GLU A 72 8.25 -12.31 1.14
N HIS A 73 8.43 -11.69 -0.03
CA HIS A 73 8.81 -12.40 -1.25
C HIS A 73 10.25 -12.94 -1.19
N GLU A 74 11.18 -12.21 -0.59
CA GLU A 74 12.55 -12.68 -0.40
C GLU A 74 12.60 -13.88 0.56
N ALA A 75 11.89 -13.80 1.69
CA ALA A 75 11.78 -14.92 2.63
C ALA A 75 11.20 -16.18 1.94
N ASN A 76 10.13 -16.02 1.15
CA ASN A 76 9.53 -17.12 0.40
C ASN A 76 10.49 -17.71 -0.66
N ARG A 77 11.29 -16.88 -1.33
CA ARG A 77 12.30 -17.34 -2.31
C ARG A 77 13.45 -18.09 -1.63
N VAL A 78 13.88 -17.66 -0.45
CA VAL A 78 14.89 -18.39 0.33
C VAL A 78 14.33 -19.73 0.79
N ALA A 79 13.12 -19.76 1.34
CA ALA A 79 12.45 -20.98 1.77
C ALA A 79 12.26 -21.98 0.61
N ALA A 80 11.79 -21.50 -0.55
CA ALA A 80 11.61 -22.33 -1.74
C ALA A 80 12.94 -22.90 -2.27
N ARG A 81 14.02 -22.09 -2.26
CA ARG A 81 15.38 -22.56 -2.60
C ARG A 81 15.83 -23.66 -1.63
N GLN A 82 15.69 -23.45 -0.33
CA GLN A 82 16.07 -24.43 0.69
C GLN A 82 15.35 -25.78 0.49
N ASN A 83 14.05 -25.72 0.21
CA ASN A 83 13.23 -26.92 0.02
C ASN A 83 13.63 -27.70 -1.25
N SER A 84 14.01 -27.00 -2.32
CA SER A 84 14.52 -27.63 -3.54
C SER A 84 15.88 -28.32 -3.35
N VAL A 85 16.79 -27.71 -2.56
CA VAL A 85 18.10 -28.28 -2.24
C VAL A 85 17.97 -29.54 -1.38
N ASN A 86 17.11 -29.51 -0.37
CA ASN A 86 16.87 -30.67 0.50
C ASN A 86 16.28 -31.86 -0.27
N LYS A 87 15.35 -31.60 -1.19
CA LYS A 87 14.76 -32.64 -2.05
C LYS A 87 15.81 -33.31 -2.95
N SER A 88 16.78 -32.55 -3.45
CA SER A 88 17.86 -33.08 -4.30
C SER A 88 18.90 -33.90 -3.54
N LYS A 89 19.03 -33.74 -2.21
CA LYS A 89 19.95 -34.54 -1.39
C LYS A 89 19.33 -35.86 -0.89
N ALA A 90 18.01 -35.97 -0.92
CA ALA A 90 17.28 -37.14 -0.45
C ALA A 90 16.92 -38.14 -1.57
N ALA A 91 17.27 -37.83 -2.82
CA ALA A 91 17.12 -38.68 -4.01
C ALA A 91 18.48 -39.15 -4.49
#